data_AF-A0A7J6UI89-F1
#
_entry.id   AF-A0A7J6UI89-F1
#
_cell.length_a   1.000
_cell.length_b   1.000
_cell.length_c   1.000
_cell.angle_alpha   90.00
_cell.angle_beta   90.00
_cell.angle_gamma   90.00
#
_symmetry.space_group_name_H-M   'P 1'
#
loop_
_entity.id
_entity.type
_entity.pdbx_description
1 polymer ?
#
loop_
_entity_poly.entity_id
_entity_poly.type
_entity_poly.pdbx_seq_one_letter_code
_entity_poly.pdbx_strand_id
1 'polypeptide(L)'
;ADKVLYQRMSREQLVEEIEALKAELVIWDGYLDSKEYLVDGFSLADIAVFPLVAQLTECFGLDIKDYPNLQRWYSNMRSRPSLEEHPFFLACAKIDSLFGTTPAQRTVLSSE
;
A
#
# COMPACT_ATOMS: atom_id res chain seq x y z
N ALA A 1 -18.99 -13.05 -22.72
CA ALA A 1 -18.37 -12.13 -21.75
C ALA A 1 -17.04 -12.74 -21.34
N ASP A 2 -16.06 -12.91 -22.22
CA ASP A 2 -15.43 -11.96 -23.14
C ASP A 2 -15.13 -10.60 -22.50
N LYS A 3 -13.85 -10.49 -22.12
CA LYS A 3 -13.04 -9.30 -21.84
C LYS A 3 -13.42 -8.47 -20.61
N VAL A 4 -12.78 -8.79 -19.48
CA VAL A 4 -12.20 -7.76 -18.57
C VAL A 4 -10.91 -8.31 -17.92
N LEU A 5 -9.76 -7.88 -18.48
CA LEU A 5 -8.46 -7.47 -17.85
C LEU A 5 -7.76 -8.48 -16.88
N TYR A 6 -6.57 -9.03 -17.10
CA TYR A 6 -5.28 -8.46 -17.54
C TYR A 6 -4.45 -9.54 -18.28
N GLN A 7 -3.57 -9.09 -19.17
CA GLN A 7 -2.78 -9.90 -20.12
C GLN A 7 -1.80 -10.87 -19.43
N ARG A 8 -1.43 -11.95 -20.13
CA ARG A 8 -0.39 -12.92 -19.76
C ARG A 8 0.98 -12.23 -19.67
N MET A 9 1.24 -11.51 -18.59
CA MET A 9 2.58 -10.99 -18.30
C MET A 9 3.50 -12.16 -17.96
N SER A 10 4.73 -12.14 -18.48
CA SER A 10 5.76 -13.08 -18.03
C SER A 10 6.21 -12.73 -16.62
N ARG A 11 6.90 -13.65 -15.94
CA ARG A 11 7.44 -13.40 -14.60
C ARG A 11 8.40 -12.20 -14.62
N GLU A 12 9.18 -12.08 -15.68
CA GLU A 12 10.14 -11.00 -15.88
C GLU A 12 9.42 -9.65 -15.99
N GLN A 13 8.34 -9.57 -16.78
CA GLN A 13 7.54 -8.35 -16.91
C GLN A 13 6.88 -7.96 -15.58
N LEU A 14 6.42 -8.94 -14.79
CA LEU A 14 5.87 -8.66 -13.45
C LEU A 14 6.91 -8.08 -12.51
N VAL A 15 8.15 -8.58 -12.56
CA VAL A 15 9.26 -8.03 -11.77
C VAL A 15 9.56 -6.59 -12.19
N GLU A 16 9.60 -6.31 -13.50
CA GLU A 16 9.80 -4.93 -14.00
C GLU A 16 8.70 -3.97 -13.50
N GLU A 17 7.43 -4.39 -13.53
CA GLU A 17 6.33 -3.57 -13.00
C GLU A 17 6.41 -3.39 -11.48
N ILE A 18 6.84 -4.41 -10.72
CA ILE A 18 7.06 -4.30 -9.27
C ILE A 18 8.17 -3.30 -8.98
N GLU A 19 9.27 -3.31 -9.73
CA GLU A 19 10.35 -2.35 -9.58
C GLU A 19 9.92 -0.93 -9.99
N ALA A 20 9.11 -0.77 -11.04
CA ALA A 20 8.51 0.50 -11.40
C ALA A 20 7.59 1.03 -10.28
N LEU A 21 6.79 0.16 -9.65
CA LEU A 21 5.96 0.51 -8.51
C LEU A 21 6.81 0.97 -7.31
N LYS A 22 7.91 0.26 -7.00
CA LYS A 22 8.84 0.69 -5.93
C LYS A 22 9.48 2.04 -6.24
N ALA A 23 9.88 2.27 -7.49
CA ALA A 23 10.43 3.55 -7.92
C ALA A 23 9.41 4.70 -7.76
N GLU A 24 8.13 4.44 -8.05
CA GLU A 24 7.06 5.39 -7.79
C GLU A 24 6.97 5.70 -6.28
N LEU A 25 6.98 4.70 -5.39
CA LEU A 25 6.92 4.91 -3.94
C LEU A 25 8.06 5.82 -3.40
N VAL A 26 9.24 5.81 -4.02
CA VAL A 26 10.33 6.75 -3.70
C VAL A 26 9.90 8.20 -3.97
N ILE A 27 9.21 8.45 -5.08
CA ILE A 27 8.69 9.78 -5.43
C ILE A 27 7.64 10.23 -4.42
N TRP A 28 6.73 9.33 -4.03
CA TRP A 28 5.68 9.63 -3.05
C TRP A 28 6.26 9.91 -1.65
N ASP A 29 7.29 9.19 -1.24
CA ASP A 29 8.04 9.49 -0.02
C ASP A 29 8.64 10.91 -0.07
N GLY A 30 9.22 11.29 -1.21
CA GLY A 30 9.77 12.62 -1.45
C GLY A 30 8.72 13.74 -1.41
N TYR A 31 7.49 13.51 -1.88
CA TYR A 31 6.41 14.50 -1.76
C TYR A 31 6.04 14.81 -0.31
N LEU A 32 6.24 13.85 0.58
CA LEU A 32 5.98 13.92 2.02
C LEU A 32 7.20 14.40 2.81
N ASP A 33 8.31 14.73 2.17
CA ASP A 33 9.44 15.34 2.85
C ASP A 33 9.00 16.67 3.49
N SER A 34 9.25 16.80 4.79
CA SER A 34 8.90 17.97 5.60
C SER A 34 7.41 18.36 5.59
N LYS A 35 6.51 17.46 5.15
CA LYS A 35 5.04 17.68 5.16
C LYS A 35 4.31 16.59 5.95
N GLU A 36 3.24 16.99 6.64
CA GLU A 36 2.40 16.03 7.37
C GLU A 36 1.47 15.24 6.44
N TYR A 37 1.01 15.88 5.38
CA TYR A 37 0.09 15.35 4.35
C TYR A 37 0.68 15.58 2.96
N LEU A 38 0.09 14.99 1.92
CA LEU A 38 0.60 15.09 0.55
C LEU A 38 0.63 16.54 0.02
N VAL A 39 -0.25 17.37 0.57
CA VAL A 39 -0.29 18.83 0.38
C VAL A 39 -0.25 19.50 1.75
N ASP A 40 -0.34 20.83 1.82
CA ASP A 40 -0.12 21.59 3.05
C ASP A 40 -0.96 21.13 4.26
N GLY A 41 -2.16 20.61 4.03
CA GLY A 41 -3.01 20.04 5.06
C GLY A 41 -3.76 18.80 4.58
N PHE A 42 -4.41 18.12 5.53
CA PHE A 42 -5.23 16.94 5.22
C PHE A 42 -6.27 17.27 4.15
N SER A 43 -6.28 16.51 3.06
CA SER A 43 -7.07 16.84 1.88
C SER A 43 -7.59 15.62 1.13
N LEU A 44 -8.30 15.88 0.04
CA LEU A 44 -8.72 14.84 -0.90
C LEU A 44 -7.54 14.05 -1.48
N ALA A 45 -6.35 14.65 -1.58
CA ALA A 45 -5.16 13.94 -2.05
C ALA A 45 -4.85 12.74 -1.14
N ASP A 46 -4.87 12.94 0.19
CA ASP A 46 -4.59 11.87 1.14
C ASP A 46 -5.69 10.80 1.11
N ILE A 47 -6.95 11.22 1.02
CA ILE A 47 -8.10 10.31 0.95
C ILE A 47 -8.06 9.45 -0.32
N ALA A 48 -7.65 10.01 -1.45
CA ALA A 48 -7.59 9.30 -2.72
C ALA A 48 -6.44 8.29 -2.78
N VAL A 49 -5.33 8.60 -2.11
CA VAL A 49 -4.08 7.84 -2.21
C VAL A 49 -3.96 6.79 -1.13
N PHE A 50 -4.41 7.09 0.09
CA PHE A 50 -4.32 6.18 1.22
C PHE A 50 -4.84 4.77 0.95
N PRO A 51 -5.98 4.56 0.27
CA PRO A 51 -6.45 3.21 -0.06
C PRO A 51 -5.45 2.40 -0.90
N LEU A 52 -4.73 3.03 -1.83
CA LEU A 52 -3.71 2.36 -2.64
C LEU A 52 -2.57 1.87 -1.75
N VAL A 53 -1.99 2.76 -0.94
CA VAL A 53 -0.87 2.40 -0.06
C VAL A 53 -1.29 1.36 0.98
N ALA A 54 -2.50 1.48 1.54
CA ALA A 54 -3.09 0.49 2.45
C ALA A 54 -3.29 -0.87 1.77
N GLN A 55 -3.68 -0.91 0.51
CA GLN A 55 -3.81 -2.17 -0.21
C GLN A 55 -2.45 -2.82 -0.45
N LEU A 56 -1.43 -2.03 -0.84
CA LEU A 56 -0.08 -2.53 -1.04
C LEU A 56 0.51 -3.11 0.26
N THR A 57 0.31 -2.45 1.39
CA THR A 57 0.82 -2.91 2.70
C THR A 57 0.03 -4.09 3.24
N GLU A 58 -1.29 -3.97 3.36
CA GLU A 58 -2.13 -4.94 4.07
C GLU A 58 -2.39 -6.22 3.24
N CYS A 59 -2.55 -6.09 1.93
CA CYS A 59 -2.93 -7.20 1.06
C CYS A 59 -1.76 -7.80 0.27
N PHE A 60 -0.80 -6.99 -0.17
CA PHE A 60 0.28 -7.43 -1.05
C PHE A 60 1.66 -7.52 -0.40
N GLY A 61 1.74 -7.19 0.89
CA GLY A 61 2.94 -7.38 1.70
C GLY A 61 4.09 -6.43 1.39
N LEU A 62 3.79 -5.25 0.83
CA LEU A 62 4.78 -4.19 0.69
C LEU A 62 5.32 -3.79 2.08
N ASP A 63 6.63 -3.93 2.29
CA ASP A 63 7.28 -3.33 3.46
C ASP A 63 7.57 -1.86 3.18
N ILE A 64 6.82 -0.97 3.83
CA ILE A 64 6.99 0.48 3.65
C ILE A 64 8.11 1.07 4.51
N LYS A 65 8.87 0.25 5.26
CA LYS A 65 10.00 0.75 6.07
C LYS A 65 11.09 1.43 5.26
N ASP A 66 11.23 1.08 3.98
CA ASP A 66 12.18 1.71 3.07
C ASP A 66 11.78 3.16 2.70
N TYR A 67 10.56 3.58 3.06
CA TYR A 67 9.96 4.89 2.75
C TYR A 67 9.52 5.58 4.06
N PRO A 68 10.43 6.22 4.80
CA PRO A 68 10.16 6.69 6.16
C PRO A 68 9.10 7.80 6.25
N ASN A 69 9.04 8.70 5.26
CA ASN A 69 8.02 9.76 5.22
C ASN A 69 6.65 9.18 4.90
N LEU A 70 6.59 8.24 3.95
CA LEU A 70 5.39 7.52 3.59
C LEU A 70 4.90 6.65 4.75
N GLN A 71 5.79 6.00 5.50
CA GLN A 71 5.45 5.22 6.69
C GLN A 71 4.87 6.09 7.81
N ARG A 72 5.46 7.25 8.06
CA ARG A 72 4.92 8.24 9.01
C ARG A 72 3.50 8.66 8.60
N TRP A 73 3.36 9.07 7.34
CA TRP A 73 2.07 9.50 6.79
C TRP A 73 1.02 8.38 6.85
N TYR A 74 1.38 7.15 6.49
CA TYR A 74 0.50 5.98 6.57
C TYR A 74 0.00 5.76 8.00
N SER A 75 0.91 5.84 8.98
CA SER A 75 0.58 5.66 10.40
C SER A 75 -0.35 6.77 10.91
N ASN A 76 -0.10 8.02 10.52
CA ASN A 76 -0.96 9.16 10.84
C ASN A 76 -2.35 9.01 10.22
N MET A 77 -2.43 8.52 8.98
CA MET A 77 -3.70 8.26 8.32
C MET A 77 -4.44 7.10 8.99
N ARG A 78 -3.76 5.98 9.27
CA ARG A 78 -4.36 4.78 9.85
C ARG A 78 -4.88 4.98 11.27
N SER A 79 -4.34 5.94 12.03
CA SER A 79 -4.77 6.28 13.40
C SER A 79 -6.05 7.12 13.47
N ARG A 80 -6.58 7.58 12.33
CA ARG A 80 -7.80 8.39 12.29
C ARG A 80 -9.01 7.55 12.73
N PRO A 81 -9.94 8.11 13.55
CA PRO A 81 -11.11 7.36 14.04
C PRO A 81 -11.97 6.74 12.95
N SER A 82 -12.07 7.39 11.79
CA SER A 82 -12.81 6.86 10.63
C SER A 82 -12.26 5.56 10.05
N LEU A 83 -11.01 5.21 10.38
CA LEU A 83 -10.31 4.02 9.89
C LEU A 83 -10.11 2.95 10.96
N GLU A 84 -10.40 3.24 12.23
CA GLU A 84 -10.27 2.30 13.35
C GLU A 84 -11.16 1.06 13.14
N GLU A 85 -12.44 1.26 12.86
CA GLU A 85 -13.43 0.20 12.63
C GLU A 85 -13.74 -0.04 11.14
N HIS A 86 -12.88 0.45 10.25
CA HIS A 86 -13.17 0.36 8.82
C HIS A 86 -13.13 -1.10 8.33
N PRO A 87 -14.17 -1.59 7.62
CA PRO A 87 -14.32 -3.02 7.28
C PRO A 87 -13.13 -3.63 6.55
N PHE A 88 -12.43 -2.85 5.72
CA PHE A 88 -11.22 -3.29 5.02
C PHE A 88 -10.14 -3.80 5.99
N PHE A 89 -9.78 -3.02 7.01
CA PHE A 89 -8.72 -3.41 7.95
C PHE A 89 -9.17 -4.55 8.85
N LEU A 90 -10.43 -4.55 9.26
CA LEU A 90 -11.01 -5.67 10.02
C LEU A 90 -10.96 -6.97 9.23
N ALA A 91 -11.21 -6.93 7.92
CA ALA A 91 -11.10 -8.09 7.05
C ALA A 91 -9.64 -8.57 6.91
N CYS A 92 -8.69 -7.66 6.68
CA CYS A 92 -7.26 -8.01 6.58
C CYS A 92 -6.76 -8.71 7.87
N ALA A 93 -7.08 -8.15 9.03
CA ALA A 93 -6.72 -8.74 10.32
C ALA A 93 -7.37 -10.11 10.56
N LYS A 94 -8.63 -10.30 10.15
CA LYS A 94 -9.31 -11.59 10.21
C LYS A 94 -8.64 -12.64 9.31
N ILE A 95 -8.25 -12.25 8.10
CA ILE A 95 -7.53 -13.14 7.18
C ILE A 95 -6.20 -13.57 7.82
N ASP A 96 -5.46 -12.63 8.41
CA ASP A 96 -4.20 -12.95 9.10
C ASP A 96 -4.41 -13.96 10.23
N SER A 97 -5.43 -13.73 11.07
CA SER A 97 -5.77 -14.67 12.13
C SER A 97 -6.23 -16.04 11.62
N LEU A 98 -6.98 -16.09 10.52
CA LEU A 98 -7.53 -17.35 9.97
C LEU A 98 -6.45 -18.22 9.34
N PHE A 99 -5.51 -17.60 8.63
CA PHE A 99 -4.46 -18.32 7.89
C PHE A 99 -3.13 -18.38 8.66
N GLY A 100 -3.04 -17.77 9.85
CA GLY A 100 -1.80 -17.68 10.60
C GLY A 100 -0.71 -16.90 9.84
N THR A 101 -1.12 -15.91 9.05
CA THR A 101 -0.23 -15.09 8.22
C THR A 101 -0.03 -13.71 8.83
N THR A 102 0.87 -12.95 8.24
CA THR A 102 1.01 -11.51 8.41
C THR A 102 1.04 -10.87 7.02
N PRO A 103 0.75 -9.56 6.90
CA PRO A 103 0.86 -8.87 5.61
C PRO A 103 2.23 -9.07 4.97
N ALA A 104 3.31 -8.96 5.75
CA ALA A 104 4.68 -9.19 5.29
C ALA A 104 4.93 -10.61 4.73
N GLN A 105 4.18 -11.61 5.18
CA GLN A 105 4.27 -13.00 4.68
C GLN A 105 3.39 -13.24 3.44
N ARG A 106 2.49 -12.32 3.10
CA ARG A 106 1.69 -12.36 1.86
C ARG A 106 2.43 -11.70 0.70
N THR A 107 3.75 -11.85 0.63
CA THR A 107 4.65 -11.08 -0.24
C THR A 107 4.44 -11.42 -1.72
N VAL A 108 3.29 -11.05 -2.28
CA VAL A 108 3.02 -11.09 -3.71
C VAL A 108 4.00 -10.18 -4.46
N LEU A 109 4.51 -9.16 -3.76
CA LEU A 109 5.50 -8.20 -4.25
C LEU A 109 6.96 -8.59 -3.94
N SER A 110 7.23 -9.79 -3.39
CA SER A 110 8.63 -10.25 -3.29
C SER A 110 9.12 -10.63 -4.68
N SER A 111 10.19 -9.99 -5.13
CA SER A 111 10.84 -10.26 -6.41
C SER A 111 11.71 -11.52 -6.42
N GLU A 112 11.73 -12.31 -5.34
CA GLU A 112 12.48 -13.57 -5.24
C GLU A 112 11.77 -14.74 -5.95
#